data_AF-A0A7K5LD17-F1
#
_entry.id   AF-A0A7K5LD17-F1
#
_cell.length_a   1.000
_cell.length_b   1.000
_cell.length_c   1.000
_cell.angle_alpha   90.00
_cell.angle_beta   90.00
_cell.angle_gamma   90.00
#
_symmetry.space_group_name_H-M   'P 1'
#
loop_
_entity.id
_entity.type
_entity.pdbx_description
1 polymer ?
#
loop_
_entity_poly.entity_id
_entity_poly.type
_entity_poly.pdbx_seq_one_letter_code
_entity_poly.pdbx_strand_id
1 'polypeptide(L)'
;LAMASQGVITVQPQFAVAQQPGHWQTGLMDCCSDCGVCLCGTFCLLCLSCQVAGDMDECCLCGSTVAMRTLYRTRYNIPGSIMGDFCSIMWCSPCSLCQLKRDINRRKEQGIF
;
A
#
# COMPACT_ATOMS: atom_id res chain seq x y z
N LEU A 1 -31.67 52.63 -12.12
CA LEU A 1 -32.05 51.21 -11.93
C LEU A 1 -30.85 50.37 -12.34
N ALA A 2 -30.00 49.97 -11.39
CA ALA A 2 -28.86 49.10 -11.68
C ALA A 2 -29.35 47.65 -11.76
N MET A 3 -29.12 46.99 -12.90
CA MET A 3 -29.44 45.58 -13.08
C MET A 3 -28.36 44.73 -12.41
N ALA A 4 -28.74 43.94 -11.41
CA ALA A 4 -27.86 42.97 -10.78
C ALA A 4 -27.63 41.80 -11.74
N SER A 5 -26.40 41.63 -12.22
CA SER A 5 -25.99 40.48 -13.01
C SER A 5 -25.92 39.23 -12.13
N GLN A 6 -26.85 38.29 -12.32
CA GLN A 6 -26.81 36.99 -11.66
C GLN A 6 -25.72 36.13 -12.30
N GLY A 7 -24.62 35.90 -11.58
CA GLY A 7 -23.59 34.95 -12.01
C GLY A 7 -24.17 33.53 -11.98
N VAL A 8 -24.30 32.91 -13.15
CA VAL A 8 -24.67 31.49 -13.27
C VAL A 8 -23.44 30.64 -12.95
N ILE A 9 -23.54 29.81 -11.93
CA ILE A 9 -22.50 28.85 -11.54
C ILE A 9 -22.58 27.66 -12.51
N THR A 10 -21.69 27.60 -13.50
CA THR A 10 -21.69 26.56 -14.54
C THR A 10 -20.92 25.29 -14.16
N VAL A 11 -20.16 25.31 -13.06
CA VAL A 11 -19.35 24.18 -12.60
C VAL A 11 -19.68 23.89 -11.15
N GLN A 12 -20.40 22.80 -10.91
CA GLN A 12 -20.56 22.23 -9.58
C GLN A 12 -19.41 21.24 -9.32
N PRO A 13 -18.85 21.20 -8.10
CA PRO A 13 -17.84 20.19 -7.76
C PRO A 13 -18.46 18.81 -7.97
N GLN A 14 -17.84 18.00 -8.83
CA GLN A 14 -18.31 16.64 -9.04
C GLN A 14 -18.16 15.88 -7.72
N PHE A 15 -19.22 15.16 -7.33
CA PHE A 15 -19.16 14.25 -6.20
C PHE A 15 -18.03 13.26 -6.48
N ALA A 16 -16.97 13.30 -5.68
CA ALA A 16 -15.89 12.33 -5.76
C ALA A 16 -16.51 10.95 -5.51
N VAL A 17 -16.53 10.10 -6.54
CA VAL A 17 -16.91 8.69 -6.37
C VAL A 17 -15.94 8.12 -5.35
N ALA A 18 -16.45 7.68 -4.21
CA ALA A 18 -15.63 7.03 -3.20
C ALA A 18 -14.95 5.82 -3.87
N GLN A 19 -13.61 5.80 -3.88
CA GLN A 19 -12.87 4.62 -4.33
C GLN A 19 -13.34 3.43 -3.52
N GLN A 20 -13.60 2.31 -4.19
CA GLN A 20 -13.94 1.07 -3.51
C GLN A 20 -12.79 0.70 -2.56
N PRO A 21 -13.10 0.22 -1.34
CA PRO A 21 -12.07 -0.20 -0.41
C PRO A 21 -11.29 -1.37 -1.01
N GLY A 22 -9.97 -1.21 -1.10
CA GLY A 22 -9.07 -2.27 -1.52
C GLY A 22 -8.91 -3.33 -0.43
N HIS A 23 -8.28 -4.45 -0.78
CA HIS A 23 -7.90 -5.49 0.18
C HIS A 23 -6.48 -5.98 -0.12
N TRP A 24 -5.84 -6.58 0.89
CA TRP A 24 -4.62 -7.36 0.70
C TRP A 24 -4.97 -8.66 -0.03
N GLN A 25 -4.21 -9.01 -1.07
CA GLN A 25 -4.40 -10.25 -1.83
C GLN A 25 -3.88 -11.50 -1.10
N THR A 26 -3.07 -11.32 -0.04
CA THR A 26 -2.59 -12.41 0.82
C THR A 26 -2.74 -12.07 2.30
N GLY A 27 -2.85 -13.11 3.12
CA GLY A 27 -2.76 -12.98 4.57
C GLY A 27 -1.35 -12.62 5.04
N LEU A 28 -1.24 -12.10 6.28
CA LEU A 28 0.04 -11.70 6.86
C LEU A 28 0.99 -12.91 6.97
N MET A 29 0.49 -14.04 7.47
CA MET A 29 1.25 -15.29 7.66
C MET A 29 1.11 -16.27 6.50
N ASP A 30 0.76 -15.78 5.31
CA ASP A 30 0.62 -16.61 4.11
C ASP A 30 1.99 -16.94 3.48
N CYS A 31 2.89 -17.45 4.32
CA CYS A 31 4.29 -17.74 3.99
C CYS A 31 4.44 -18.83 2.93
N CYS A 32 3.46 -19.74 2.83
CA CYS A 32 3.45 -20.84 1.86
C CYS A 32 2.99 -20.41 0.46
N SER A 33 2.35 -19.24 0.31
CA SER A 33 1.87 -18.80 -1.00
C SER A 33 3.01 -18.33 -1.93
N ASP A 34 4.13 -17.87 -1.37
CA ASP A 34 5.34 -17.53 -2.13
C ASP A 34 6.58 -17.90 -1.31
N CYS A 35 6.99 -19.18 -1.41
CA CYS A 35 8.14 -19.70 -0.68
C CYS A 35 9.43 -18.90 -0.98
N GLY A 36 9.62 -18.42 -2.21
CA GLY A 36 10.78 -17.59 -2.57
C GLY A 36 10.84 -16.27 -1.79
N VAL A 37 9.71 -15.57 -1.68
CA VAL A 37 9.60 -14.32 -0.90
C VAL A 37 9.77 -14.62 0.58
N CYS A 38 9.17 -15.71 1.08
CA CYS A 38 9.30 -16.12 2.48
C CYS A 38 10.75 -16.49 2.86
N LEU A 39 11.45 -17.23 1.99
CA LEU A 39 12.86 -17.56 2.18
C LEU A 39 13.72 -16.29 2.13
N CYS A 40 13.47 -15.37 1.18
CA CYS A 40 14.17 -14.10 1.13
C CYS A 40 13.92 -13.25 2.39
N GLY A 41 12.69 -13.18 2.89
CA GLY A 41 12.36 -12.43 4.11
C GLY A 41 12.93 -13.04 5.39
N THR A 42 13.14 -14.36 5.44
CA THR A 42 13.74 -15.05 6.59
C THR A 42 15.26 -15.01 6.57
N PHE A 43 15.90 -15.11 5.40
CA PHE A 43 17.36 -15.17 5.28
C PHE A 43 18.04 -13.85 4.87
N CYS A 44 17.35 -12.94 4.17
CA CYS A 44 17.86 -11.59 3.86
C CYS A 44 16.75 -10.53 3.88
N LEU A 45 16.28 -10.17 5.09
CA LEU A 45 15.23 -9.15 5.25
C LEU A 45 15.60 -7.78 4.66
N LEU A 46 16.88 -7.38 4.75
CA LEU A 46 17.35 -6.11 4.19
C LEU A 46 17.30 -6.11 2.65
N CYS A 47 17.65 -7.22 2.01
CA CYS A 47 17.51 -7.35 0.55
C CYS A 47 16.04 -7.18 0.15
N LEU A 48 15.15 -7.85 0.87
CA LEU A 48 13.71 -7.78 0.63
C LEU A 48 13.16 -6.37 0.85
N SER A 49 13.62 -5.67 1.90
CA SER A 49 13.19 -4.29 2.16
C SER A 49 13.65 -3.35 1.06
N CYS A 50 14.86 -3.55 0.56
CA CYS A 50 15.37 -2.78 -0.57
C CYS A 50 14.61 -3.04 -1.87
N GLN A 51 14.20 -4.28 -2.12
CA GLN A 51 13.35 -4.59 -3.28
C GLN A 51 11.99 -3.92 -3.17
N VAL A 52 11.35 -3.97 -2.00
CA VAL A 52 10.06 -3.31 -1.77
C VAL A 52 10.20 -1.79 -1.91
N ALA A 53 11.25 -1.19 -1.35
CA ALA A 53 11.49 0.24 -1.47
C ALA A 53 11.75 0.64 -2.93
N GLY A 54 12.57 -0.12 -3.65
CA GLY A 54 12.81 0.11 -5.08
C GLY A 54 11.56 -0.05 -5.93
N ASP A 55 10.66 -0.99 -5.59
CA ASP A 55 9.37 -1.11 -6.26
C ASP A 55 8.46 0.10 -6.03
N MET A 56 8.64 0.83 -4.93
CA MET A 56 7.86 2.02 -4.58
C MET A 56 8.60 3.33 -4.88
N ASP A 57 9.73 3.27 -5.59
CA ASP A 57 10.61 4.42 -5.90
C ASP A 57 11.15 5.15 -4.65
N GLU A 58 11.48 4.39 -3.61
CA GLU A 58 11.89 4.90 -2.31
C GLU A 58 13.25 4.33 -1.87
N CYS A 59 13.83 4.92 -0.82
CA CYS A 59 15.15 4.51 -0.33
C CYS A 59 15.15 3.09 0.27
N CYS A 60 16.17 2.30 -0.06
CA CYS A 60 16.44 0.91 0.36
C CYS A 60 16.07 0.59 1.83
N LEU A 61 16.42 1.50 2.74
CA LEU A 61 16.27 1.35 4.19
C LEU A 61 14.83 1.57 4.70
N CYS A 62 13.97 2.15 3.87
CA CYS A 62 12.63 2.52 4.27
C CYS A 62 11.62 1.38 4.07
N GLY A 63 11.95 0.34 3.29
CA GLY A 63 11.03 -0.72 2.87
C GLY A 63 10.30 -1.48 3.99
N SER A 64 10.94 -1.64 5.15
CA SER A 64 10.37 -2.36 6.31
C SER A 64 9.71 -1.46 7.35
N THR A 65 9.50 -0.18 7.05
CA THR A 65 8.93 0.78 8.00
C THR A 65 7.41 0.75 8.04
N VAL A 66 6.84 1.21 9.16
CA VAL A 66 5.40 1.47 9.28
C VAL A 66 4.95 2.44 8.18
N ALA A 67 5.77 3.45 7.88
CA ALA A 67 5.49 4.43 6.85
C ALA A 67 5.26 3.80 5.48
N MET A 68 6.09 2.83 5.06
CA MET A 68 5.90 2.13 3.79
C MET A 68 4.60 1.36 3.73
N ARG A 69 4.27 0.63 4.80
CA ARG A 69 3.03 -0.14 4.87
C ARG A 69 1.81 0.78 4.82
N THR A 70 1.83 1.88 5.58
CA THR A 70 0.75 2.87 5.58
C THR A 70 0.63 3.59 4.24
N LEU A 71 1.75 3.98 3.62
CA LEU A 71 1.80 4.57 2.28
C LEU A 71 1.13 3.62 1.28
N TYR A 72 1.56 2.37 1.24
CA TYR A 72 1.02 1.35 0.33
C TYR A 72 -0.49 1.16 0.50
N ARG A 73 -0.96 1.04 1.75
CA ARG A 73 -2.40 0.91 2.05
C ARG A 73 -3.19 2.12 1.61
N THR A 74 -2.64 3.32 1.78
CA THR A 74 -3.29 4.56 1.35
C THR A 74 -3.36 4.63 -0.17
N ARG A 75 -2.31 4.20 -0.88
CA ARG A 75 -2.28 4.16 -2.35
C ARG A 75 -3.36 3.25 -2.94
N TYR A 76 -3.56 2.07 -2.37
CA TYR A 76 -4.55 1.10 -2.85
C TYR A 76 -5.86 1.09 -2.04
N ASN A 77 -6.12 2.15 -1.26
CA ASN A 77 -7.33 2.34 -0.47
C ASN A 77 -7.71 1.13 0.43
N ILE A 78 -6.72 0.48 1.03
CA ILE A 78 -6.91 -0.70 1.88
C ILE A 78 -7.29 -0.22 3.31
N PRO A 79 -8.45 -0.62 3.87
CA PRO A 79 -8.98 -0.07 5.14
C PRO A 79 -8.24 -0.60 6.37
N GLY A 80 -7.72 0.29 7.21
CA GLY A 80 -6.92 -0.04 8.39
C GLY A 80 -6.39 1.21 9.11
N SER A 81 -5.46 1.01 10.05
CA SER A 81 -4.92 2.10 10.88
C SER A 81 -3.40 2.00 11.00
N ILE A 82 -2.74 3.13 11.28
CA ILE A 82 -1.30 3.19 11.55
C ILE A 82 -0.93 2.27 12.73
N MET A 83 -1.79 2.21 13.76
CA MET A 83 -1.59 1.29 14.88
C MET A 83 -1.63 -0.18 14.42
N GLY A 84 -2.56 -0.53 13.52
CA GLY A 84 -2.62 -1.88 12.94
C GLY A 84 -1.38 -2.23 12.11
N ASP A 85 -0.83 -1.25 11.38
CA ASP A 85 0.41 -1.41 10.61
C ASP A 85 1.62 -1.60 11.53
N PHE A 86 1.69 -0.82 12.61
CA PHE A 86 2.71 -0.98 13.65
C PHE A 86 2.62 -2.35 14.34
N CYS A 87 1.42 -2.78 14.75
CA CYS A 87 1.20 -4.10 15.33
C CYS A 87 1.58 -5.23 14.36
N SER A 88 1.31 -5.07 13.05
CA SER A 88 1.69 -6.07 12.04
C SER A 88 3.20 -6.26 11.96
N ILE A 89 3.96 -5.16 12.00
CA ILE A 89 5.43 -5.18 11.98
C ILE A 89 6.00 -5.68 13.31
N MET A 90 5.39 -5.28 14.44
CA MET A 90 5.81 -5.74 15.77
C MET A 90 5.62 -7.25 15.96
N TRP A 91 4.49 -7.79 15.52
CA TRP A 91 4.18 -9.21 15.68
C TRP A 91 5.06 -10.09 14.80
N CYS A 92 5.22 -9.72 13.52
CA CYS A 92 6.13 -10.41 12.61
C CYS A 92 6.57 -9.47 11.48
N SER A 93 7.68 -8.77 11.69
CA SER A 93 8.30 -7.90 10.69
C SER A 93 8.57 -8.61 9.34
N PRO A 94 9.19 -9.81 9.29
CA PRO A 94 9.39 -10.52 8.02
C PRO A 94 8.07 -10.87 7.33
N CYS A 95 7.05 -11.33 8.07
CA CYS A 95 5.75 -11.66 7.49
C CYS A 95 5.06 -10.42 6.89
N SER A 96 5.13 -9.28 7.60
CA SER A 96 4.59 -8.00 7.13
C SER A 96 5.25 -7.53 5.84
N LEU A 97 6.57 -7.65 5.75
CA LEU A 97 7.32 -7.27 4.56
C LEU A 97 7.10 -8.24 3.39
N CYS A 98 7.05 -9.55 3.67
CA CYS A 98 6.70 -10.57 2.69
C CYS A 98 5.30 -10.36 2.13
N GLN A 99 4.30 -10.05 2.99
CA GLN A 99 2.95 -9.73 2.54
C GLN A 99 2.95 -8.54 1.58
N LEU A 100 3.69 -7.48 1.92
CA LEU A 100 3.81 -6.29 1.09
C LEU A 100 4.45 -6.62 -0.27
N LYS A 101 5.58 -7.35 -0.29
CA LYS A 101 6.23 -7.77 -1.54
C LYS A 101 5.34 -8.67 -2.41
N ARG A 102 4.63 -9.63 -1.82
CA ARG A 102 3.68 -10.49 -2.55
C ARG A 102 2.57 -9.67 -3.20
N ASP A 103 2.01 -8.73 -2.46
CA ASP A 103 0.92 -7.88 -2.96
C ASP A 103 1.41 -6.99 -4.12
N ILE A 104 2.61 -6.41 -4.01
CA ILE A 104 3.28 -5.68 -5.10
C ILE A 104 3.41 -6.57 -6.34
N ASN A 105 3.97 -7.77 -6.19
CA ASN A 105 4.19 -8.68 -7.33
C ASN A 105 2.86 -9.03 -8.03
N ARG A 106 1.81 -9.39 -7.28
CA ARG A 106 0.49 -9.71 -7.86
C ARG A 106 -0.15 -8.52 -8.57
N ARG A 107 0.00 -7.31 -8.04
CA ARG A 107 -0.50 -6.10 -8.70
C ARG A 107 0.28 -5.77 -9.97
N LYS A 108 1.59 -6.02 -9.99
CA LYS A 108 2.44 -5.88 -11.19
C LYS A 108 2.00 -6.86 -12.27
N GLU A 109 1.74 -8.11 -11.91
CA GLU A 109 1.21 -9.14 -12.83
C GLU A 109 -0.16 -8.76 -13.40
N GLN A 110 -1.00 -8.10 -12.60
CA GLN A 110 -2.31 -7.60 -13.02
C GLN A 110 -2.23 -6.27 -13.81
N GLY A 111 -1.06 -5.63 -13.89
CA GLY A 111 -0.88 -4.34 -14.56
C GLY A 111 -1.55 -3.16 -13.84
N ILE A 112 -1.79 -3.28 -12.53
CA ILE A 112 -2.46 -2.26 -11.69
C ILE A 112 -1.55 -1.68 -10.60
N PHE A 113 -0.26 -2.02 -10.64
CA PHE A 113 0.72 -1.55 -9.68
C PHE A 113 1.13 -0.10 -9.96
#